data_AF-A0A9N7AHD9-F1
#
_entry.id   AF-A0A9N7AHD9-F1
#
_cell.length_a   1.000
_cell.length_b   1.000
_cell.length_c   1.000
_cell.angle_alpha   90.00
_cell.angle_beta   90.00
_cell.angle_gamma   90.00
#
_symmetry.space_group_name_H-M   'P 1'
#
loop_
_entity.id
_entity.type
_entity.pdbx_description
1 polymer ?
#
loop_
_entity_poly.entity_id
_entity_poly.type
_entity_poly.pdbx_seq_one_letter_code
_entity_poly.pdbx_strand_id
1 'polypeptide(L)' 'MDPSSSHERAKEQTTEIRIREKGTDKVYIYDAWTWEEDAPADAPDWMPEQITEANVSKQGVRHMDG' A
#
# COMPACT_ATOMS: atom_id res chain seq x y z
N MET A 1 1.17 4.11 -21.41
CA MET A 1 1.97 4.14 -20.18
C MET A 1 1.93 2.73 -19.65
N ASP A 2 3.07 2.05 -19.55
CA ASP A 2 3.13 0.66 -19.08
C ASP A 2 2.73 0.60 -17.59
N PRO A 3 1.69 -0.15 -17.21
CA PRO A 3 1.19 -0.20 -15.83
C PRO A 3 2.26 -0.73 -14.85
N SER A 4 3.13 -1.62 -15.32
CA SER A 4 4.30 -2.10 -14.55
C SER A 4 5.22 -0.95 -14.10
N SER A 5 5.33 0.12 -14.89
CA SER A 5 6.14 1.29 -14.52
C SER A 5 5.45 2.12 -13.44
N SER A 6 4.12 2.25 -13.48
CA SER A 6 3.35 3.00 -12.47
C SER A 6 3.39 2.33 -11.10
N HIS A 7 3.29 1.00 -11.04
CA HIS A 7 3.40 0.26 -9.80
C HIS A 7 4.80 0.42 -9.16
N GLU A 8 5.88 0.19 -9.93
CA GLU A 8 7.24 0.33 -9.38
C GLU A 8 7.48 1.74 -8.83
N ARG A 9 7.05 2.78 -9.55
CA ARG A 9 7.14 4.18 -9.11
C ARG A 9 6.34 4.48 -7.84
N ALA A 10 5.17 3.88 -7.68
CA ALA A 10 4.35 4.03 -6.48
C ALA A 10 5.00 3.32 -5.28
N LYS A 11 5.61 2.15 -5.51
CA LYS A 11 6.34 1.40 -4.50
C LYS A 11 7.63 2.09 -4.05
N GLU A 12 8.24 2.94 -4.88
CA GLU A 12 9.36 3.80 -4.47
C GLU A 12 8.91 5.00 -3.61
N GLN A 13 7.64 5.39 -3.69
CA GLN A 13 7.06 6.58 -3.05
C GLN A 13 5.98 6.18 -2.03
N THR A 14 6.29 5.23 -1.15
CA THR A 14 5.36 4.77 -0.13
C THR A 14 5.09 5.82 0.94
N THR A 15 3.90 5.74 1.53
CA THR A 15 3.55 6.46 2.75
C THR A 15 3.74 5.53 3.95
N GLU A 16 4.56 5.96 4.91
CA GLU A 16 4.75 5.23 6.17
C GLU A 16 3.53 5.44 7.09
N ILE A 17 2.94 4.35 7.56
CA ILE A 17 1.83 4.33 8.52
C ILE A 17 2.35 3.75 9.84
N ARG A 18 2.08 4.46 10.94
CA ARG A 18 2.47 4.05 12.30
C ARG A 18 1.23 3.77 13.13
N ILE A 19 1.08 2.52 13.58
CA ILE A 19 -0.03 2.10 14.44
C ILE A 19 0.52 1.78 15.82
N ARG A 20 0.14 2.58 16.83
CA ARG A 20 0.51 2.34 18.23
C ARG A 20 -0.50 1.45 18.91
N GLU A 21 -0.02 0.40 19.57
CA GLU A 21 -0.84 -0.44 20.43
C GLU A 21 -1.01 0.22 21.81
N LYS A 22 -2.25 0.50 22.20
CA LYS A 22 -2.54 1.15 23.47
C LYS A 22 -2.25 0.19 24.63
N GLY A 23 -1.44 0.64 25.60
CA GLY A 23 -1.08 -0.16 26.78
C GLY A 23 0.23 -0.93 26.63
N THR A 24 0.89 -0.87 25.47
CA THR A 24 2.26 -1.34 25.28
C THR A 24 3.13 -0.22 24.70
N ASP A 25 4.43 -0.47 24.67
CA ASP A 25 5.44 0.39 24.03
C ASP A 25 5.59 0.09 22.52
N LYS A 26 4.70 -0.72 21.94
CA LYS A 26 4.82 -1.19 20.55
C LYS A 26 4.20 -0.20 19.54
N VAL A 27 4.94 0.03 18.46
CA VAL A 27 4.51 0.76 17.28
C VAL A 27 4.75 -0.11 16.05
N TYR A 28 3.68 -0.53 15.40
CA TYR A 28 3.75 -1.24 14.12
C TYR A 28 3.97 -0.25 12.98
N ILE A 29 4.93 -0.56 12.10
CA ILE A 29 5.30 0.26 10.95
C ILE A 29 4.90 -0.47 9.68
N TYR A 30 4.19 0.23 8.81
CA TYR A 30 3.75 -0.24 7.50
C TYR A 30 4.12 0.79 6.44
N ASP A 31 4.39 0.32 5.24
CA ASP A 31 4.47 1.15 4.04
C ASP A 31 3.25 0.88 3.18
N ALA A 32 2.56 1.94 2.76
CA ALA A 32 1.38 1.85 1.90
C ALA A 32 1.57 2.66 0.62
N TRP A 33 1.08 2.15 -0.50
CA TRP A 33 1.10 2.84 -1.78
C TRP A 33 -0.08 2.41 -2.66
N THR A 34 -0.42 3.27 -3.63
CA THR A 34 -1.48 3.03 -4.62
C THR A 34 -0.98 3.38 -6.01
N TRP A 35 -1.46 2.67 -7.02
CA TRP A 35 -1.21 2.97 -8.43
C TRP A 35 -2.46 2.75 -9.25
N GLU A 36 -2.53 3.40 -10.41
CA GLU A 36 -3.58 3.16 -11.39
C GLU A 36 -3.15 2.05 -12.35
N GLU A 37 -4.06 1.11 -12.61
CA GLU A 37 -3.89 -0.01 -13.52
C GLU A 37 -5.15 -0.20 -14.37
N ASP A 38 -4.99 -0.75 -15.57
CA ASP A 38 -6.09 -1.15 -16.45
C ASP A 38 -6.74 -2.42 -15.90
N ALA A 39 -8.05 -2.50 -15.92
CA ALA A 39 -8.78 -3.66 -15.45
C ALA A 39 -8.38 -4.91 -16.27
N PRO A 40 -8.33 -6.10 -15.65
CA PRO A 40 -8.00 -7.31 -16.38
C PRO A 40 -9.03 -7.58 -17.48
N ALA A 41 -8.62 -8.23 -18.57
CA ALA A 41 -9.51 -8.51 -19.71
C ALA A 41 -10.74 -9.38 -19.36
N ASP A 42 -10.71 -10.10 -18.23
CA ASP A 42 -11.82 -10.91 -17.70
C ASP A 42 -12.62 -10.15 -16.61
N ALA A 43 -12.44 -8.84 -16.50
CA ALA A 43 -13.14 -8.03 -15.51
C ALA A 43 -14.66 -8.06 -15.73
N PRO A 44 -15.46 -8.11 -14.65
CA PRO A 44 -16.92 -8.09 -14.75
C PRO A 44 -17.44 -6.70 -15.18
N ASP A 45 -18.61 -6.63 -15.85
CA ASP A 45 -19.20 -5.39 -16.40
C ASP A 45 -19.38 -4.23 -15.40
N TRP A 46 -19.44 -4.53 -14.10
CA TRP A 46 -19.58 -3.51 -13.06
C TRP A 46 -18.25 -2.83 -12.70
N MET A 47 -17.11 -3.39 -13.14
CA MET A 47 -15.76 -2.88 -12.86
C MET A 47 -15.36 -1.85 -13.93
N PRO A 48 -14.85 -0.68 -13.54
CA PRO A 48 -14.38 0.32 -14.51
C PRO A 48 -13.11 -0.16 -15.23
N GLU A 49 -12.87 0.36 -16.44
CA GLU A 49 -11.68 0.05 -17.24
C GLU A 49 -10.37 0.45 -16.56
N GLN A 50 -10.38 1.49 -15.73
CA GLN A 50 -9.22 1.91 -14.94
C GLN A 50 -9.55 1.75 -13.46
N ILE A 51 -8.68 1.06 -12.73
CA ILE A 51 -8.80 0.81 -11.30
C ILE A 51 -7.61 1.40 -10.54
N THR A 52 -7.84 1.81 -9.30
CA THR A 52 -6.75 2.10 -8.37
C THR A 52 -6.53 0.88 -7.49
N GLU A 53 -5.35 0.29 -7.61
CA GLU A 53 -4.90 -0.76 -6.71
C GLU A 53 -4.14 -0.16 -5.53
N ALA A 54 -4.16 -0.87 -4.40
CA ALA A 54 -3.50 -0.48 -3.18
C ALA A 54 -2.75 -1.65 -2.58
N ASN A 55 -1.57 -1.38 -2.01
CA ASN A 55 -0.79 -2.36 -1.26
C ASN A 55 -0.37 -1.78 0.08
N VAL A 56 -0.26 -2.64 1.08
CA VAL A 56 0.27 -2.33 2.41
C VAL A 56 1.25 -3.43 2.79
N SER A 57 2.49 -3.04 3.06
CA SER A 57 3.57 -3.96 3.45
C SER A 57 4.04 -3.69 4.86
N LYS A 58 4.06 -4.73 5.70
CA LYS A 58 4.53 -4.63 7.09
C LYS A 58 6.05 -4.54 7.12
N GLN A 59 6.58 -3.46 7.67
CA GLN A 59 8.02 -3.24 7.82
C GLN A 59 8.55 -3.77 9.15
N GLY A 60 7.73 -3.72 10.20
CA GLY A 60 8.11 -4.28 11.49
C GLY A 60 7.36 -3.71 12.68
N VAL A 61 7.92 -3.93 13.86
CA VAL A 61 7.46 -3.35 15.12
C VAL A 61 8.64 -2.66 15.79
N ARG A 62 8.45 -1.42 16.23
CA ARG A 62 9.40 -0.67 17.04
C ARG A 62 8.88 -0.61 18.47
N HIS A 63 9.80 -0.70 19.42
CA HIS A 63 9.55 -0.49 20.83
C HIS A 63 9.96 0.93 21.17
N MET A 64 9.07 1.70 21.81
CA MET A 64 9.40 3.02 22.32
C MET A 64 10.11 2.83 23.65
N ASP A 65 11.44 2.95 23.66
CA ASP A 65 12.18 3.09 24.92
C ASP A 65 11.62 4.31 25.68
N GLY A 66 11.28 4.07 26.94
CA GLY A 66 10.78 5.07 27.88
C GLY A 66 11.89 5.68 28.72
#